data_AF-A0A971R919-F1
#
_entry.id   AF-A0A971R919-F1
#
_cell.length_a   1.000
_cell.length_b   1.000
_cell.length_c   1.000
_cell.angle_alpha   90.00
_cell.angle_beta   90.00
_cell.angle_gamma   90.00
#
_symmetry.space_group_name_H-M   'P 1'
#
loop_
_entity.id
_entity.type
_entity.pdbx_description
1 polymer ?
#
loop_
_entity_poly.entity_id
_entity_poly.type
_entity_poly.pdbx_seq_one_letter_code
_entity_poly.pdbx_strand_id
1 'polypeptide(L)' 'MGALTRGLVVRTHGGHYYVQPDGRLGGENDKPIDCGVRGRLKKDRQQADLVVIGDHVLFETNTDGTGTITEVLTRR' A
#
# COMPACT_ATOMS: atom_id res chain seq x y z
N MET A 1 10.92 -2.88 13.00
CA MET A 1 9.95 -3.59 12.14
C MET A 1 8.59 -3.07 12.51
N GLY A 2 7.92 -2.35 11.59
CA GLY A 2 6.61 -1.78 11.86
C GLY A 2 5.51 -2.84 11.86
N ALA A 3 4.33 -2.48 12.37
CA ALA A 3 3.19 -3.37 12.36
C ALA A 3 2.70 -3.60 10.92
N LEU A 4 2.39 -4.85 10.58
CA LEU A 4 1.74 -5.19 9.32
C LEU A 4 0.29 -4.69 9.38
N THR A 5 -0.05 -3.79 8.46
CA THR A 5 -1.34 -3.09 8.44
C THR A 5 -2.04 -3.35 7.10
N ARG A 6 -3.37 -3.50 7.13
CA ARG A 6 -4.18 -3.58 5.92
C ARG A 6 -4.59 -2.19 5.48
N GLY A 7 -4.68 -1.96 4.18
CA GLY A 7 -5.24 -0.72 3.64
C GLY A 7 -5.77 -0.84 2.22
N LEU A 8 -6.30 0.27 1.73
CA LEU A 8 -6.82 0.43 0.37
C LEU A 8 -5.95 1.43 -0.40
N VAL A 9 -5.52 1.08 -1.60
CA VAL A 9 -4.80 2.00 -2.46
C VAL A 9 -5.78 3.03 -3.00
N VAL A 10 -5.65 4.28 -2.58
CA VAL A 10 -6.56 5.38 -2.97
C VAL A 10 -5.98 6.25 -4.08
N ARG A 11 -4.67 6.23 -4.27
CA ARG A 11 -3.99 7.01 -5.31
C ARG A 11 -2.65 6.36 -5.69
N THR A 12 -2.23 6.56 -6.93
CA THR A 12 -0.88 6.19 -7.41
C THR A 12 -0.23 7.38 -8.11
N HIS A 13 1.09 7.56 -7.93
CA HIS A 13 1.85 8.63 -8.59
C HIS A 13 3.32 8.22 -8.77
N GLY A 14 3.82 8.19 -10.00
CA GLY A 14 5.26 8.01 -10.27
C GLY A 14 5.90 6.73 -9.69
N GLY A 15 5.11 5.68 -9.41
CA GLY A 15 5.59 4.45 -8.75
C GLY A 15 5.44 4.43 -7.23
N HIS A 16 4.86 5.49 -6.65
CA HIS A 16 4.39 5.55 -5.27
C HIS A 16 2.90 5.22 -5.21
N TYR A 17 2.50 4.54 -4.13
CA TYR A 17 1.14 4.08 -3.89
C TYR A 17 0.66 4.66 -2.56
N TYR A 18 -0.36 5.50 -2.61
CA TYR A 18 -0.95 6.08 -1.42
C TYR A 18 -1.99 5.11 -0.87
N VAL A 19 -1.73 4.58 0.32
CA VAL A 19 -2.57 3.57 0.96
C VAL A 19 -3.29 4.16 2.15
N GLN A 20 -4.60 4.02 2.16
CA GLN A 20 -5.48 4.38 3.27
C GLN A 20 -5.57 3.18 4.23
N PRO A 21 -5.04 3.25 5.47
CA PRO A 21 -5.12 2.15 6.42
C PRO A 21 -6.57 1.83 6.83
N ASP A 22 -6.89 0.55 6.91
CA ASP A 22 -8.15 0.01 7.42
C ASP A 22 -8.23 0.25 8.94
N GLY A 23 -9.39 0.69 9.45
CA GLY A 23 -9.59 0.94 10.88
C GLY A 23 -9.24 2.35 11.37
N ARG A 24 -8.57 3.18 10.57
CA ARG A 24 -8.63 4.64 10.73
C ARG A 24 -9.94 5.11 10.12
N LEU A 25 -10.95 5.33 10.97
CA LEU A 25 -12.19 6.02 10.59
C LEU A 25 -11.77 7.29 9.88
N GLY A 26 -12.06 7.38 8.57
CA GLY A 26 -11.64 8.43 7.66
C GLY A 26 -12.18 9.81 8.04
N GLY A 27 -11.74 10.32 9.18
CA GLY A 27 -11.86 11.71 9.52
C GLY A 27 -11.00 12.51 8.55
N GLU A 28 -11.44 13.71 8.26
CA GLU A 28 -10.80 14.81 7.52
C GLU A 28 -9.28 15.02 7.74
N ASN A 29 -8.67 14.38 8.75
CA ASN A 29 -7.22 14.39 9.03
C ASN A 29 -6.49 13.07 8.71
N ASP A 30 -7.18 12.03 8.27
CA ASP A 30 -6.55 10.75 7.96
C ASP A 30 -5.92 10.80 6.56
N LYS A 31 -4.65 11.19 6.52
CA LYS A 31 -3.89 11.25 5.28
C LYS A 31 -3.43 9.85 4.87
N PRO A 32 -3.56 9.49 3.58
CA PRO A 32 -3.06 8.22 3.09
C PRO A 32 -1.52 8.20 3.18
N ILE A 33 -0.98 7.02 3.46
CA ILE A 33 0.45 6.80 3.66
C ILE A 33 1.12 6.59 2.31
N ASP A 34 2.19 7.34 2.04
CA ASP A 34 3.04 7.11 0.86
C ASP A 34 3.75 5.77 1.00
N CYS A 35 3.35 4.81 0.19
CA CYS A 35 3.90 3.47 0.21
C CYS A 35 4.68 3.15 -1.06
N GLY A 36 5.88 2.62 -0.88
CA GLY A 36 6.63 1.97 -1.93
C GLY A 36 6.23 0.50 -2.08
N VAL A 37 6.62 -0.13 -3.18
CA VAL A 37 6.52 -1.59 -3.36
C VAL A 37 7.88 -2.22 -3.06
N ARG A 38 7.92 -3.25 -2.22
CA ARG A 38 9.16 -3.96 -1.90
C ARG A 38 9.81 -4.50 -3.18
N GLY A 39 11.11 -4.22 -3.39
CA GLY A 39 11.80 -4.55 -4.64
C GLY A 39 11.75 -6.01 -5.07
N ARG A 40 11.54 -6.95 -4.14
CA ARG A 40 11.29 -8.38 -4.45
C ARG A 40 9.96 -8.59 -5.18
N LEU A 41 8.90 -7.87 -4.81
CA LEU A 41 7.60 -7.87 -5.48
C LEU A 41 7.70 -7.30 -6.91
N LYS A 42 8.65 -6.37 -7.13
CA LYS A 42 8.93 -5.76 -8.44
C LYS A 42 9.64 -6.72 -9.41
N LYS A 43 10.34 -7.74 -8.90
CA LYS A 43 11.15 -8.70 -9.69
C LYS A 43 10.38 -9.95 -10.09
N ASP A 44 9.36 -10.32 -9.32
CA ASP A 44 8.52 -11.51 -9.55
C ASP A 44 7.32 -11.23 -10.49
N ARG A 45 6.99 -9.95 -10.70
CA ARG A 45 5.83 -9.53 -11.51
C ARG A 45 6.12 -9.55 -13.01
N GLN A 46 5.97 -10.72 -13.62
CA GLN A 46 5.59 -10.84 -15.02
C GLN A 46 4.15 -10.31 -15.18
N GLN A 47 4.02 -9.10 -15.72
CA GLN A 47 2.88 -8.58 -16.51
C GLN A 47 1.45 -8.50 -15.91
N ALA A 48 1.08 -9.19 -14.82
CA ALA A 48 -0.34 -9.33 -14.42
C ALA A 48 -0.81 -8.52 -13.19
N ASP A 49 0.09 -8.01 -12.34
CA ASP A 49 -0.33 -7.47 -11.04
C ASP A 49 0.25 -6.07 -10.77
N LEU A 50 -0.12 -5.09 -11.57
CA LEU A 50 0.09 -3.70 -11.16
C LEU A 50 -0.80 -3.45 -9.93
N VAL A 51 -0.22 -3.00 -8.81
CA VAL A 51 -1.03 -2.43 -7.72
C VAL A 51 -1.78 -1.25 -8.33
N VAL A 52 -3.11 -1.25 -8.28
CA VAL A 52 -3.91 -0.14 -8.81
C VAL A 52 -4.76 0.48 -7.72
N ILE A 53 -5.33 1.64 -8.04
CA ILE A 53 -6.31 2.31 -7.17
C ILE A 53 -7.51 1.37 -6.99
N GLY A 54 -7.90 1.14 -5.74
CA GLY A 54 -8.97 0.21 -5.36
C GLY A 54 -8.47 -1.16 -4.87
N ASP A 55 -7.18 -1.46 -5.00
CA ASP A 55 -6.62 -2.69 -4.42
C ASP A 55 -6.54 -2.62 -2.90
N HIS A 56 -6.96 -3.72 -2.26
CA HIS A 56 -6.61 -3.95 -0.88
C HIS A 56 -5.21 -4.52 -0.78
N VAL A 57 -4.38 -3.96 0.10
CA VAL A 57 -2.98 -4.34 0.26
C VAL A 57 -2.63 -4.54 1.72
N LEU A 58 -1.62 -5.37 1.97
CA LEU A 58 -0.90 -5.40 3.23
C LEU A 58 0.39 -4.61 3.07
N PHE A 59 0.66 -3.75 4.04
CA PHE A 59 1.85 -2.92 4.06
C PHE A 59 2.41 -2.78 5.47
N GLU A 60 3.72 -2.61 5.57
CA GLU A 60 4.42 -2.32 6.82
C GLU A 60 4.65 -0.81 6.92
N THR A 61 4.36 -0.20 8.07
CA THR A 61 4.69 1.21 8.32
C THR A 61 6.16 1.36 8.71
N ASN A 62 6.87 2.26 8.04
CA ASN A 62 8.25 2.60 8.37
C ASN A 62 8.30 3.68 9.46
N THR A 63 9.44 3.80 10.15
CA THR A 63 9.68 4.82 11.18
C THR A 63 9.66 6.24 10.64
N ASP A 64 9.94 6.41 9.34
CA ASP A 64 9.97 7.69 8.64
C ASP A 64 8.56 8.16 8.17
N GLY A 65 7.51 7.44 8.55
CA GLY A 65 6.11 7.75 8.19
C GLY A 65 5.68 7.27 6.80
N THR A 66 6.56 6.65 6.04
CA THR A 66 6.25 5.96 4.77
C THR A 66 5.79 4.52 5.03
N GLY A 67 5.25 3.86 4.01
CA GLY A 67 4.90 2.45 4.05
C GLY A 67 5.62 1.61 3.01
N THR A 68 5.65 0.30 3.23
CA THR A 68 6.13 -0.66 2.23
C THR A 68 5.05 -1.70 1.99
N ILE A 69 4.48 -1.73 0.79
CA ILE A 69 3.54 -2.77 0.37
C ILE A 69 4.31 -4.09 0.30
N THR A 70 3.84 -5.06 1.08
CA THR A 70 4.38 -6.41 1.14
C THR A 70 3.56 -7.38 0.31
N GLU A 71 2.24 -7.18 0.24
CA GLU A 71 1.32 -8.08 -0.46
C GLU A 71 0.10 -7.32 -1.00
N VAL A 72 -0.43 -7.74 -2.15
CA VAL A 72 -1.73 -7.29 -2.67
C VAL A 72 -2.74 -8.38 -2.40
N LEU A 73 -3.81 -8.06 -1.67
CA LEU A 73 -4.89 -8.99 -1.37
C LEU A 73 -5.70 -9.21 -2.66
N THR A 74 -5.95 -10.48 -2.99
CA THR A 74 -6.56 -10.87 -4.27
C THR A 74 -7.92 -10.19 -4.51
N ARG A 75 -8.16 -9.78 -5.75
CA ARG A 75 -9.49 -9.32 -6.21
C ARG A 75 -10.35 -10.56 -6.43
N ARG A 76 -11.46 -10.68 -5.70
CA ARG A 76 -12.43 -11.76 -5.94
C ARG A 76 -13.36 -11.41 -7.09
#